data_AF-A0A2H0XJD3-F1
#
_entry.id   AF-A0A2H0XJD3-F1
#
_cell.length_a   1.000
_cell.length_b   1.000
_cell.length_c   1.000
_cell.angle_alpha   90.00
_cell.angle_beta   90.00
_cell.angle_gamma   90.00
#
_symmetry.space_group_name_H-M   'P 1'
#
loop_
_entity.id
_entity.type
_entity.pdbx_description
1 polymer ?
#
loop_
_entity_poly.entity_id
_entity_poly.type
_entity_poly.pdbx_seq_one_letter_code
_entity_poly.pdbx_strand_id
1 'polypeptide(L)'
;MFFFPISILIFVILFLLAPILFFLLQAGIVSVAFTKLGLTPYTGFAFFILSLIGSGINIPIKSEETPRIYHDFFAPRVITERKCIYINVGGAILPLMLAIWLLPGAGIFDGIYLVGIISVFLA
;
A
#
# COMPACT_ATOMS: atom_id res chain seq x y z
N MET A 1 13.68 -17.90 8.38
CA MET A 1 13.76 -16.51 8.88
C MET A 1 12.84 -16.41 10.09
N PHE A 2 13.38 -16.15 11.28
CA PHE A 2 12.62 -16.03 12.53
C PHE A 2 11.93 -14.64 12.59
N PHE A 3 10.86 -14.47 11.82
CA PHE A 3 9.97 -13.29 11.88
C PHE A 3 8.87 -13.41 12.97
N PHE A 4 8.86 -14.52 13.70
CA PHE A 4 7.79 -14.95 14.60
C PHE A 4 7.33 -13.94 15.67
N PRO A 5 8.21 -13.26 16.43
CA PRO A 5 7.74 -12.45 17.56
C PRO A 5 6.98 -11.19 17.12
N ILE A 6 7.44 -10.52 16.06
CA ILE A 6 6.79 -9.29 15.57
C ILE A 6 5.47 -9.62 14.86
N SER A 7 5.44 -10.68 14.05
CA SER A 7 4.21 -11.07 13.35
C SER A 7 3.10 -11.51 14.32
N ILE A 8 3.45 -12.22 15.40
CA ILE A 8 2.48 -12.58 16.45
C ILE A 8 1.97 -11.33 17.16
N LEU A 9 2.86 -10.41 17.53
CA LEU A 9 2.46 -9.15 18.17
C LEU A 9 1.49 -8.35 17.29
N ILE A 10 1.82 -8.19 16.01
CA ILE A 10 0.96 -7.49 15.04
C ILE A 10 -0.38 -8.22 14.88
N PHE A 11 -0.38 -9.55 14.83
CA PHE A 11 -1.60 -10.34 14.74
C PHE A 11 -2.49 -10.15 15.98
N VAL A 12 -1.93 -10.17 17.18
CA VAL A 12 -2.67 -9.92 18.43
C VAL A 12 -3.22 -8.50 18.46
N ILE A 13 -2.43 -7.50 18.08
CA ILE A 13 -2.90 -6.11 17.97
C ILE A 13 -4.06 -6.02 16.97
N LEU A 14 -3.93 -6.61 15.79
CA LEU A 14 -4.98 -6.61 14.77
C LEU A 14 -6.26 -7.29 15.28
N PHE A 15 -6.11 -8.42 15.97
CA PHE A 15 -7.22 -9.15 16.57
C PHE A 15 -7.95 -8.32 17.64
N LEU A 16 -7.23 -7.57 18.47
CA LEU A 16 -7.81 -6.66 19.46
C LEU A 16 -8.46 -5.41 18.81
N LEU A 17 -7.93 -4.94 17.68
CA LEU A 17 -8.54 -3.84 16.92
C LEU A 17 -9.76 -4.27 16.11
N ALA A 18 -9.89 -5.53 15.70
CA ALA A 18 -10.98 -5.98 14.84
C ALA A 18 -12.37 -5.68 15.43
N PRO A 19 -12.69 -5.95 16.72
CA PRO A 19 -13.96 -5.55 17.33
C PRO A 19 -14.21 -4.05 17.26
N ILE A 20 -13.17 -3.24 17.47
CA ILE A 20 -13.26 -1.77 17.37
C ILE A 20 -13.62 -1.38 15.93
N LEU A 21 -12.98 -1.98 14.93
CA LEU A 21 -13.29 -1.74 13.52
C LEU A 21 -14.76 -2.06 13.19
N PHE A 22 -15.28 -3.20 13.65
CA PHE A 22 -16.68 -3.56 13.45
C PHE A 22 -17.64 -2.59 14.16
N PHE A 23 -17.30 -2.15 15.37
CA PHE A 23 -18.06 -1.11 16.07
C PHE A 23 -18.08 0.20 15.29
N LEU A 24 -16.93 0.67 14.78
CA LEU A 24 -16.83 1.90 13.99
C LEU A 24 -17.63 1.83 12.68
N LEU A 25 -17.69 0.65 12.07
CA LEU A 25 -18.54 0.39 10.90
C LEU A 25 -20.02 0.54 11.26
N GLN A 26 -20.48 -0.11 12.34
CA GLN A 26 -21.88 -0.08 12.77
C GLN A 26 -22.31 1.29 13.32
N ALA A 27 -21.40 2.02 13.96
CA ALA A 27 -21.61 3.38 14.41
C ALA A 27 -21.67 4.41 13.26
N GLY A 28 -21.45 3.98 12.01
CA GLY A 28 -21.50 4.85 10.82
C GLY A 28 -20.30 5.78 10.67
N ILE A 29 -19.29 5.67 11.54
CA ILE A 29 -18.10 6.53 11.52
C ILE A 29 -17.33 6.34 10.21
N VAL A 30 -17.21 5.10 9.75
CA VAL A 30 -16.58 4.78 8.46
C VAL A 30 -17.37 5.38 7.29
N SER A 31 -18.70 5.34 7.33
CA SER A 31 -19.56 5.95 6.31
C SER A 31 -19.38 7.47 6.23
N VAL A 32 -19.25 8.13 7.39
CA VAL A 32 -18.93 9.56 7.47
C VAL A 32 -17.56 9.85 6.86
N ALA A 33 -16.55 9.03 7.15
CA ALA A 33 -15.21 9.19 6.58
C ALA A 33 -15.23 9.08 5.04
N PHE A 34 -15.92 8.08 4.48
CA PHE A 34 -16.06 7.95 3.02
C PHE A 34 -16.79 9.13 2.40
N THR A 35 -17.86 9.62 3.03
CA THR A 35 -18.62 10.77 2.53
C THR A 35 -17.77 12.04 2.55
N LYS A 36 -16.96 12.24 3.59
CA LYS A 36 -15.97 13.33 3.66
C LYS A 36 -14.86 13.20 2.62
N LEU A 37 -14.51 11.98 2.21
CA LEU A 37 -13.56 11.71 1.13
C LEU A 37 -14.17 11.99 -0.25
N GLY A 38 -15.48 12.25 -0.35
CA GLY A 38 -16.18 12.41 -1.64
C GLY A 38 -16.73 11.10 -2.21
N LEU A 39 -16.70 10.00 -1.46
CA LEU A 39 -17.27 8.71 -1.84
C LEU A 39 -18.65 8.50 -1.22
N THR A 40 -19.56 7.86 -1.93
CA THR A 40 -20.75 7.30 -1.28
C THR A 40 -20.31 6.19 -0.31
N PRO A 41 -21.06 5.92 0.79
CA PRO A 41 -20.72 4.82 1.69
C PRO A 41 -20.60 3.47 0.97
N TYR A 42 -21.43 3.21 -0.05
CA TYR A 42 -21.40 1.99 -0.84
C TYR A 42 -20.11 1.87 -1.67
N THR A 43 -19.72 2.94 -2.37
CA THR A 43 -18.49 2.94 -3.17
C THR A 43 -17.23 2.90 -2.30
N GLY A 44 -17.24 3.55 -1.13
CA GLY A 44 -16.17 3.46 -0.15
C GLY A 44 -16.00 2.05 0.42
N PHE A 45 -17.12 1.38 0.77
CA PHE A 45 -17.07 0.00 1.23
C PHE A 45 -16.62 -0.96 0.13
N ALA A 46 -17.11 -0.79 -1.10
CA ALA A 46 -16.64 -1.57 -2.25
C ALA A 46 -15.13 -1.39 -2.47
N PHE A 47 -14.64 -0.15 -2.40
CA PHE A 47 -13.21 0.16 -2.51
C PHE A 47 -12.38 -0.53 -1.41
N PHE A 48 -12.87 -0.53 -0.16
CA PHE A 48 -12.22 -1.24 0.95
C PHE A 48 -12.11 -2.74 0.69
N ILE A 49 -13.20 -3.41 0.28
CA ILE A 49 -13.20 -4.84 -0.02
C ILE A 49 -12.28 -5.16 -1.20
N LEU A 50 -12.33 -4.37 -2.27
CA LEU A 50 -11.45 -4.52 -3.44
C LEU A 50 -9.98 -4.30 -3.07
N SER A 51 -9.68 -3.36 -2.18
CA SER A 51 -8.32 -3.14 -1.68
C SER A 51 -7.83 -4.31 -0.84
N LEU A 52 -8.68 -4.89 0.01
CA LEU A 52 -8.33 -6.05 0.83
C LEU A 52 -8.04 -7.28 -0.05
N ILE A 53 -8.91 -7.59 -1.01
CA ILE A 53 -8.72 -8.71 -1.95
C ILE A 53 -7.50 -8.44 -2.84
N GLY A 54 -7.42 -7.24 -3.41
CA GLY A 54 -6.33 -6.81 -4.29
C GLY A 54 -4.97 -6.75 -3.58
N SER A 55 -4.93 -6.63 -2.26
CA SER A 55 -3.68 -6.61 -1.50
C SER A 55 -2.91 -7.94 -1.61
N GLY A 56 -3.62 -9.05 -1.82
CA GLY A 56 -3.01 -10.35 -2.10
C GLY A 56 -2.38 -10.45 -3.50
N ILE A 57 -2.62 -9.49 -4.39
CA ILE A 57 -2.21 -9.55 -5.80
C ILE A 57 -1.01 -8.62 -6.02
N ASN A 58 0.11 -9.19 -6.46
CA ASN A 58 1.34 -8.47 -6.78
C ASN A 58 1.70 -8.68 -8.27
N ILE A 59 1.77 -7.60 -9.03
CA ILE A 59 2.07 -7.61 -10.47
C ILE A 59 3.56 -7.31 -10.67
N PRO A 60 4.33 -8.19 -11.34
CA PRO A 60 5.74 -7.93 -11.63
C PRO A 60 5.87 -6.83 -12.70
N ILE A 61 6.65 -5.79 -12.40
CA ILE A 61 6.91 -4.66 -13.30
C ILE A 61 8.23 -4.85 -14.04
N LYS A 62 9.26 -5.32 -13.33
CA LYS A 62 10.60 -5.50 -13.89
C LYS A 62 11.25 -6.73 -13.27
N SER A 63 11.86 -7.54 -14.11
CA SER A 63 12.76 -8.62 -13.67
C SER A 63 14.13 -8.39 -14.25
N GLU A 64 15.16 -8.43 -13.42
CA GLU A 64 16.55 -8.36 -13.86
C GLU A 64 17.32 -9.53 -13.26
N GLU A 65 18.15 -10.15 -14.08
CA GLU A 65 19.12 -11.15 -13.63
C GLU A 65 20.44 -10.42 -13.41
N THR A 66 20.85 -10.33 -12.14
CA THR A 66 22.12 -9.69 -11.79
C THR A 66 23.08 -10.76 -11.29
N PRO A 67 24.24 -10.94 -11.92
CA PRO A 67 25.26 -11.82 -11.39
C PRO A 67 25.78 -11.22 -10.08
N ARG A 68 25.63 -11.96 -8.98
CA ARG A 68 26.19 -11.58 -7.70
C ARG A 68 27.44 -12.41 -7.45
N ILE A 69 28.55 -11.70 -7.28
CA ILE A 69 29.84 -12.31 -6.97
C ILE A 69 29.93 -12.45 -5.46
N TYR A 70 30.09 -13.68 -5.00
CA TYR A 70 30.39 -14.02 -3.62
C TYR A 70 31.90 -14.27 -3.53
N HIS A 71 32.58 -13.51 -2.70
CA HIS A 71 34.01 -13.68 -2.44
C HIS A 71 34.19 -14.75 -1.35
N ASP A 72 34.34 -16.02 -1.78
CA ASP A 72 34.75 -17.11 -0.89
C ASP A 72 36.28 -17.15 -0.78
N PHE A 73 36.78 -17.78 0.29
CA PHE A 73 38.20 -17.83 0.63
C PHE A 73 39.09 -18.57 -0.40
N PHE A 74 38.50 -19.46 -1.22
CA PHE A 74 39.23 -20.33 -2.16
C PHE A 74 38.97 -20.02 -3.64
N ALA A 75 37.81 -19.46 -4.00
CA ALA A 75 37.52 -19.01 -5.36
C ALA A 75 36.24 -18.16 -5.38
N PRO A 76 36.13 -17.11 -6.21
CA PRO A 76 34.89 -16.35 -6.35
C PRO A 76 33.78 -17.23 -6.95
N ARG A 77 32.60 -17.20 -6.34
CA ARG A 77 31.40 -17.88 -6.84
C ARG A 77 30.45 -16.86 -7.45
N VAL A 78 30.04 -17.06 -8.69
CA VAL A 78 29.04 -16.21 -9.38
C VAL A 78 27.69 -16.90 -9.32
N ILE A 79 26.72 -16.28 -8.64
CA ILE A 79 25.33 -16.75 -8.59
C ILE A 79 24.47 -15.72 -9.31
N THR A 80 23.72 -16.16 -10.33
CA THR A 80 22.73 -15.31 -10.99
C THR A 80 21.51 -15.19 -10.10
N GLU A 81 21.32 -14.02 -9.50
CA GLU A 81 20.13 -13.72 -8.69
C GLU A 81 19.09 -13.03 -9.57
N ARG A 82 17.86 -13.55 -9.57
CA ARG A 82 16.72 -12.90 -10.19
C ARG A 82 16.10 -11.91 -9.21
N LYS A 83 16.24 -10.62 -9.51
CA LYS A 83 15.56 -9.55 -8.78
C LYS A 83 14.28 -9.20 -9.53
N CYS A 84 13.15 -9.14 -8.81
CA CYS A 84 11.88 -8.76 -9.38
C CYS A 84 11.25 -7.63 -8.55
N ILE A 85 10.82 -6.58 -9.25
CA ILE A 85 10.08 -5.46 -8.67
C ILE A 85 8.59 -5.71 -8.95
N TYR A 86 7.79 -5.66 -7.89
CA TYR A 86 6.33 -5.83 -7.97
C TYR A 86 5.60 -4.55 -7.59
N ILE A 87 4.42 -4.35 -8.15
CA ILE A 87 3.43 -3.38 -7.69
C ILE A 87 2.23 -4.11 -7.10
N ASN A 88 1.73 -3.64 -5.95
CA ASN A 88 0.59 -4.24 -5.28
C ASN A 88 -0.73 -3.67 -5.82
N VAL A 89 -1.71 -4.52 -6.14
CA VAL A 89 -2.97 -4.05 -6.72
C VAL A 89 -3.79 -3.28 -5.69
N GLY A 90 -4.01 -3.85 -4.50
CA GLY A 90 -4.84 -3.24 -3.45
C GLY A 90 -4.17 -2.10 -2.70
N GLY A 91 -2.84 -2.16 -2.57
CA GLY A 91 -2.04 -1.24 -1.77
C GLY A 91 -1.34 -0.14 -2.57
N ALA A 92 -1.30 -0.22 -3.90
CA ALA A 92 -0.70 0.82 -4.73
C ALA A 92 -1.60 1.24 -5.91
N ILE A 93 -2.09 0.27 -6.71
CA ILE A 93 -2.87 0.61 -7.93
C ILE A 93 -4.23 1.22 -7.56
N LEU A 94 -5.03 0.54 -6.72
CA LEU A 94 -6.34 1.07 -6.31
C LEU A 94 -6.23 2.43 -5.60
N PRO A 95 -5.31 2.66 -4.65
CA PRO A 95 -5.08 3.98 -4.06
C PRO A 95 -4.73 5.05 -5.09
N LEU A 96 -3.86 4.74 -6.07
CA LEU A 96 -3.52 5.67 -7.14
C LEU A 96 -4.73 6.02 -8.00
N MET A 97 -5.54 5.03 -8.38
CA MET A 97 -6.78 5.26 -9.13
C MET A 97 -7.77 6.14 -8.36
N LEU A 98 -7.92 5.90 -7.04
CA LEU A 98 -8.78 6.72 -6.20
C LEU A 98 -8.27 8.17 -6.10
N ALA A 99 -6.96 8.35 -5.94
CA ALA A 99 -6.36 9.69 -5.92
C ALA A 99 -6.64 10.44 -7.22
N ILE A 100 -6.45 9.80 -8.38
CA ILE A 100 -6.76 10.38 -9.70
C ILE A 100 -8.25 10.73 -9.81
N TRP A 101 -9.14 9.85 -9.34
CA TRP A 101 -10.59 10.10 -9.37
C TRP A 101 -11.01 11.30 -8.52
N LEU A 102 -10.31 11.56 -7.40
CA LEU A 102 -10.59 12.68 -6.50
C LEU A 102 -9.97 14.01 -6.95
N LEU A 103 -8.99 14.01 -7.87
CA LEU A 103 -8.31 15.22 -8.34
C LEU A 103 -9.24 16.37 -8.79
N PRO A 104 -10.38 16.14 -9.47
CA PRO A 104 -11.26 17.24 -9.88
C PRO A 104 -11.93 17.97 -8.70
N GLY A 105 -12.14 17.28 -7.57
CA GLY A 105 -12.75 17.83 -6.37
C GLY A 105 -11.75 18.40 -5.35
N ALA A 106 -10.48 18.00 -5.45
CA ALA A 106 -9.38 18.59 -4.70
C ALA A 106 -8.90 19.82 -5.47
N GLY A 107 -8.99 21.03 -4.90
CA GLY A 107 -8.57 22.26 -5.56
C GLY A 107 -7.21 22.10 -6.25
N ILE A 108 -7.22 22.04 -7.59
CA ILE A 108 -6.04 21.62 -8.38
C ILE A 108 -4.84 22.51 -8.09
N PHE A 109 -5.09 23.81 -7.90
CA PHE A 109 -4.07 24.79 -7.53
C PHE A 109 -3.47 24.48 -6.15
N ASP A 110 -4.29 24.19 -5.14
CA ASP A 110 -3.82 23.81 -3.80
C ASP A 110 -2.95 22.55 -3.85
N GLY A 111 -3.37 21.57 -4.68
CA GLY A 111 -2.60 20.34 -4.93
C GLY A 111 -1.23 20.62 -5.54
N ILE A 112 -1.16 21.46 -6.58
CA ILE A 112 0.11 21.83 -7.23
C ILE A 112 1.03 22.58 -6.26
N TYR A 113 0.50 23.54 -5.49
CA TYR A 113 1.27 24.28 -4.48
C TYR A 113 1.85 23.34 -3.42
N LEU A 114 1.03 22.42 -2.89
CA LEU A 114 1.47 21.47 -1.88
C LEU A 114 2.54 20.50 -2.42
N VAL A 115 2.35 19.98 -3.63
CA VAL A 115 3.34 19.10 -4.29
C VAL A 115 4.65 19.85 -4.52
N GLY A 116 4.60 21.11 -4.96
CA GLY A 116 5.78 21.95 -5.13
C GLY A 116 6.55 22.14 -3.81
N ILE A 117 5.86 22.46 -2.72
CA ILE A 117 6.46 22.60 -1.39
C ILE A 117 7.11 21.30 -0.94
N ILE A 118 6.39 20.18 -1.02
CA ILE A 118 6.91 18.86 -0.62
C ILE A 118 8.14 18.48 -1.45
N SER A 119 8.15 18.77 -2.75
CA SER A 119 9.28 18.46 -3.63
C SER A 119 10.55 19.21 -3.24
N VAL A 120 10.43 20.46 -2.74
CA VAL A 120 11.58 21.22 -2.22
C VAL A 120 12.15 20.61 -0.95
N PHE A 121 11.31 20.01 -0.09
CA PHE A 121 11.76 19.33 1.13
C PHE A 121 12.34 17.92 0.89
N LEU A 122 12.00 17.29 -0.24
CA LEU A 122 12.49 15.96 -0.61
C LEU A 122 13.75 15.97 -1.48
N ALA A 123 14.14 17.14 -2.02
CA ALA A 123 15.37 17.35 -2.78
C ALA A 123 16.54 17.69 -1.86
#